data_AF-A0AAJ0I2L4-F1
#
_entry.id   AF-A0AAJ0I2L4-F1
#
_cell.length_a   1.000
_cell.length_b   1.000
_cell.length_c   1.000
_cell.angle_alpha   90.00
_cell.angle_beta   90.00
_cell.angle_gamma   90.00
#
_symmetry.space_group_name_H-M   'P 1'
#
loop_
_entity.id
_entity.type
_entity.pdbx_description
1 polymer ?
#
loop_
_entity_poly.entity_id
_entity_poly.type
_entity_poly.pdbx_seq_one_letter_code
_entity_poly.pdbx_strand_id
1 'polypeptide(L)'
;MASTEDDRQVRISKIAGRYLVFDIDDVAYIRRQHGICAVFTGTMPQNPTQNVFLGLPLELYAEDAKMLLDRKVAYIADDPLEHLTQLKSMDDATRKSYLQSIKTQRRTAQLVFNEAKAQSMAKHKDKRKPKQPQPPVVVPTELPLPASSADDVTAAVDQEEEGGAESLLESSSSKPVKTDSSTPPQKPLVKEKLPAITPTTSNAMISNGISNPDVENHTALPLYSYLNERGYFITPGLRFGGDFSVYPGDPFRYHAHYMANSYGWDEKIPMLDLVTSGRLGTAVKKSFLMGGQKPATENSEAGELRAFCIEWAGM
;
A
#
# COMPACT_ATOMS: atom_id res chain seq x y z
N MET A 1 0.53 24.17 -11.09
CA MET A 1 -0.85 24.33 -11.57
C MET A 1 -1.64 23.23 -10.90
N ALA A 2 -2.45 23.58 -9.90
CA ALA A 2 -3.31 22.63 -9.21
C ALA A 2 -4.45 22.29 -10.18
N SER A 3 -4.37 21.12 -10.81
CA SER A 3 -5.56 20.49 -11.37
C SER A 3 -6.57 20.37 -10.23
N THR A 4 -7.76 20.90 -10.42
CA THR A 4 -8.90 20.77 -9.51
C THR A 4 -9.00 19.32 -9.04
N GLU A 5 -8.85 19.08 -7.73
CA GLU A 5 -8.87 17.73 -7.15
C GLU A 5 -10.18 16.98 -7.45
N ASP A 6 -11.26 17.71 -7.75
CA ASP A 6 -12.61 17.19 -8.02
C ASP A 6 -12.76 16.34 -9.30
N ASP A 7 -11.81 16.36 -10.24
CA ASP A 7 -11.90 15.55 -11.49
C ASP A 7 -10.90 14.37 -11.50
N ARG A 8 -10.23 14.11 -10.36
CA ARG A 8 -9.29 13.00 -10.26
C ARG A 8 -10.05 11.69 -10.13
N GLN A 9 -9.99 10.86 -11.18
CA GLN A 9 -10.47 9.48 -11.12
C GLN A 9 -9.36 8.49 -10.78
N VAL A 10 -9.57 7.70 -9.73
CA VAL A 10 -8.64 6.64 -9.33
C VAL A 10 -8.87 5.38 -10.17
N ARG A 11 -7.79 4.80 -10.70
CA ARG A 11 -7.83 3.49 -11.35
C ARG A 11 -7.68 2.38 -10.32
N ILE A 12 -8.72 1.54 -10.19
CA ILE A 12 -8.68 0.32 -9.38
C ILE A 12 -8.46 -0.87 -10.31
N SER A 13 -7.33 -1.57 -10.18
CA SER A 13 -7.04 -2.78 -10.96
C SER A 13 -7.73 -4.01 -10.32
N LYS A 14 -8.70 -4.61 -11.02
CA LYS A 14 -9.30 -5.89 -10.65
C LYS A 14 -8.40 -7.03 -11.15
N ILE A 15 -7.74 -7.73 -10.24
CA ILE A 15 -6.81 -8.83 -10.55
C ILE A 15 -7.20 -10.04 -9.69
N ALA A 16 -7.56 -11.16 -10.33
CA ALA A 16 -7.92 -12.40 -9.66
C ALA A 16 -8.95 -12.23 -8.52
N GLY A 17 -9.98 -11.39 -8.75
CA GLY A 17 -11.02 -11.09 -7.77
C GLY A 17 -10.66 -10.07 -6.69
N ARG A 18 -9.43 -9.51 -6.71
CA ARG A 18 -8.96 -8.50 -5.76
C ARG A 18 -8.94 -7.11 -6.40
N TYR A 19 -9.18 -6.08 -5.59
CA TYR A 19 -9.20 -4.69 -6.03
C TYR A 19 -7.91 -3.99 -5.56
N LEU A 20 -7.04 -3.63 -6.49
CA LEU A 20 -5.68 -3.17 -6.19
C LEU A 20 -5.43 -1.77 -6.72
N VAL A 21 -4.83 -0.91 -5.91
CA VAL A 21 -4.38 0.43 -6.29
C VAL A 21 -2.86 0.49 -6.19
N PHE A 22 -2.21 0.82 -7.31
CA PHE A 22 -0.76 0.80 -7.43
C PHE A 22 -0.12 2.20 -7.43
N ASP A 23 -0.90 3.26 -7.59
CA ASP A 23 -0.40 4.63 -7.58
C ASP A 23 -0.40 5.19 -6.15
N ILE A 24 0.74 5.74 -5.71
CA ILE A 24 0.88 6.28 -4.35
C ILE A 24 0.04 7.55 -4.14
N ASP A 25 -0.13 8.36 -5.17
CA ASP A 25 -0.89 9.59 -5.10
C ASP A 25 -2.39 9.28 -5.03
N ASP A 26 -2.85 8.24 -5.74
CA ASP A 26 -4.23 7.74 -5.65
C ASP A 26 -4.52 7.13 -4.28
N VAL A 27 -3.56 6.36 -3.74
CA VAL A 27 -3.65 5.84 -2.36
C VAL A 27 -3.75 6.97 -1.35
N ALA A 28 -2.91 8.01 -1.47
CA ALA A 28 -2.95 9.15 -0.58
C ALA A 28 -4.28 9.92 -0.69
N TYR A 29 -4.80 10.07 -1.90
CA TYR A 29 -6.08 10.71 -2.18
C TYR A 29 -7.25 9.94 -1.54
N ILE A 30 -7.36 8.62 -1.78
CA ILE A 30 -8.40 7.77 -1.20
C ILE A 30 -8.39 7.83 0.33
N ARG A 31 -7.21 7.73 0.96
CA ARG A 31 -7.09 7.75 2.42
C ARG A 31 -7.49 9.10 3.02
N ARG A 32 -7.11 10.21 2.37
CA ARG A 32 -7.33 11.57 2.90
C ARG A 32 -8.75 12.07 2.64
N GLN A 33 -9.28 11.85 1.45
CA GLN A 33 -10.57 12.42 1.03
C GLN A 33 -11.75 11.49 1.32
N HIS A 34 -11.53 10.17 1.36
CA HIS A 34 -12.61 9.19 1.57
C HIS A 34 -12.47 8.37 2.85
N GLY A 35 -11.40 8.55 3.63
CA GLY A 35 -11.22 7.87 4.91
C GLY A 35 -11.07 6.34 4.80
N ILE A 36 -10.78 5.83 3.60
CA ILE A 36 -10.62 4.39 3.35
C ILE A 36 -9.20 3.99 3.73
N CYS A 37 -9.04 3.18 4.77
CA CYS A 37 -7.73 2.73 5.23
C CYS A 37 -7.16 1.62 4.36
N ALA A 38 -7.99 0.62 4.03
CA ALA A 38 -7.63 -0.57 3.28
C ALA A 38 -6.35 -1.28 3.83
N VAL A 39 -5.84 -2.29 3.13
CA VAL A 39 -4.62 -3.01 3.55
C VAL A 39 -3.60 -3.00 2.43
N PHE A 40 -2.38 -2.58 2.73
CA PHE A 40 -1.28 -2.69 1.80
C PHE A 40 -0.85 -4.17 1.67
N THR A 41 -0.75 -4.65 0.44
CA THR A 41 -0.31 -5.99 0.11
C THR A 41 0.99 -5.90 -0.68
N GLY A 42 2.05 -6.50 -0.15
CA GLY A 42 3.33 -6.58 -0.83
C GLY A 42 4.50 -6.52 0.15
N THR A 43 5.70 -6.74 -0.38
CA THR A 43 6.95 -6.53 0.34
C THR A 43 7.88 -5.70 -0.53
N MET A 44 8.68 -4.84 0.11
CA MET A 44 9.76 -4.17 -0.60
C MET A 44 10.85 -5.22 -0.87
N PRO A 45 11.34 -5.40 -2.12
CA PRO A 45 12.37 -6.39 -2.41
C PRO A 45 13.64 -6.22 -1.57
N GLN A 46 13.96 -4.97 -1.21
CA GLN A 46 15.12 -4.63 -0.37
C GLN A 46 14.90 -4.90 1.12
N ASN A 47 13.65 -5.08 1.56
CA ASN A 47 13.31 -5.33 2.96
C ASN A 47 12.14 -6.33 3.06
N PRO A 48 12.40 -7.63 2.84
CA PRO A 48 11.35 -8.64 2.64
C PRO A 48 10.61 -9.03 3.93
N THR A 49 11.09 -8.64 5.11
CA THR A 49 10.50 -9.03 6.40
C THR A 49 9.40 -8.06 6.85
N GLN A 50 8.22 -8.62 7.15
CA GLN A 50 7.07 -8.04 7.86
C GLN A 50 6.87 -6.52 7.72
N ASN A 51 6.70 -6.02 6.50
CA ASN A 51 6.41 -4.61 6.30
C ASN A 51 5.17 -4.40 5.44
N VAL A 52 4.02 -4.72 6.04
CA VAL A 52 2.70 -4.45 5.46
C VAL A 52 2.59 -2.97 5.08
N PHE A 53 3.27 -2.04 5.77
CA PHE A 53 3.14 -0.60 5.49
C PHE A 53 4.04 -0.03 4.38
N LEU A 54 5.06 -0.76 3.93
CA LEU A 54 6.08 -0.23 3.00
C LEU A 54 5.94 -0.76 1.58
N GLY A 55 4.85 -1.46 1.27
CA GLY A 55 4.62 -2.07 -0.03
C GLY A 55 3.33 -1.56 -0.67
N LEU A 56 3.40 -1.25 -1.96
CA LEU A 56 2.24 -1.24 -2.84
C LEU A 56 2.06 -2.65 -3.43
N PRO A 57 0.85 -3.00 -3.89
CA PRO A 57 -0.38 -2.20 -3.96
C PRO A 57 -1.14 -2.03 -2.63
N LEU A 58 -2.05 -1.06 -2.59
CA LEU A 58 -3.14 -1.01 -1.62
C LEU A 58 -4.28 -1.91 -2.11
N GLU A 59 -4.66 -2.90 -1.30
CA GLU A 59 -5.82 -3.75 -1.54
C GLU A 59 -7.07 -3.17 -0.87
N LEU A 60 -8.04 -2.85 -1.71
CA LEU A 60 -9.36 -2.38 -1.32
C LEU A 60 -10.30 -3.56 -1.06
N TYR A 61 -11.21 -3.38 -0.10
CA TYR A 61 -12.35 -4.28 0.05
C TYR A 61 -13.33 -4.12 -1.11
N ALA A 62 -14.20 -5.12 -1.31
CA ALA A 62 -15.26 -5.00 -2.33
C ALA A 62 -16.18 -3.82 -2.02
N GLU A 63 -16.45 -3.58 -0.73
CA GLU A 63 -17.22 -2.44 -0.23
C GLU A 63 -16.52 -1.11 -0.51
N ASP A 64 -15.21 -1.04 -0.33
CA ASP A 64 -14.41 0.15 -0.66
C ASP A 64 -14.49 0.46 -2.15
N ALA A 65 -14.23 -0.54 -2.99
CA ALA A 65 -14.20 -0.40 -4.43
C ALA A 65 -15.57 0.03 -4.96
N LYS A 66 -16.65 -0.60 -4.46
CA LYS A 66 -18.01 -0.24 -4.85
C LYS A 66 -18.41 1.15 -4.36
N MET A 67 -18.08 1.51 -3.12
CA MET A 67 -18.38 2.86 -2.60
C MET A 67 -17.68 3.96 -3.41
N LEU A 68 -16.42 3.74 -3.81
CA LEU A 68 -15.69 4.67 -4.67
C LEU A 68 -16.29 4.75 -6.08
N LEU A 69 -16.78 3.64 -6.62
CA LEU A 69 -17.48 3.57 -7.89
C LEU A 69 -18.82 4.33 -7.84
N ASP A 70 -19.62 4.10 -6.81
CA ASP A 70 -20.93 4.75 -6.62
C ASP A 70 -20.79 6.27 -6.47
N ARG A 71 -19.70 6.73 -5.83
CA ARG A 71 -19.34 8.16 -5.71
C ARG A 71 -18.70 8.76 -6.96
N LYS A 72 -18.47 7.96 -8.02
CA LYS A 72 -17.79 8.37 -9.27
C LYS A 72 -16.37 8.90 -9.07
N VAL A 73 -15.72 8.46 -8.00
CA VAL A 73 -14.35 8.83 -7.63
C VAL A 73 -13.34 7.90 -8.31
N ALA A 74 -13.74 6.65 -8.54
CA ALA A 74 -12.88 5.63 -9.13
C ALA A 74 -13.62 4.86 -10.22
N TYR A 75 -12.84 4.21 -11.08
CA TYR A 75 -13.31 3.22 -12.03
C TYR A 75 -12.51 1.93 -11.87
N ILE A 76 -13.08 0.81 -12.30
CA ILE A 76 -12.50 -0.52 -12.07
C ILE A 76 -12.00 -1.12 -13.38
N ALA A 77 -10.70 -1.15 -13.57
CA ALA A 77 -10.06 -1.76 -14.72
C ALA A 77 -9.92 -3.27 -14.57
N ASP A 78 -10.33 -4.07 -15.57
CA ASP A 78 -9.94 -5.49 -15.65
C ASP A 78 -8.50 -5.55 -16.19
N ASP A 79 -7.55 -5.51 -15.26
CA ASP A 79 -6.14 -5.23 -15.56
C ASP A 79 -5.51 -6.27 -16.50
N PRO A 80 -5.69 -7.60 -16.29
CA PRO A 80 -5.15 -8.59 -17.22
C PRO A 80 -5.74 -8.48 -18.63
N LEU A 81 -7.05 -8.25 -18.76
CA LEU A 81 -7.71 -8.16 -20.07
C LEU A 81 -7.30 -6.89 -20.81
N GLU A 82 -7.26 -5.75 -20.13
CA GLU A 82 -6.80 -4.48 -20.71
C GLU A 82 -5.34 -4.58 -21.17
N HIS A 83 -4.45 -5.12 -20.33
CA HIS A 83 -3.05 -5.30 -20.68
C HIS A 83 -2.87 -6.18 -21.92
N LEU A 84 -3.55 -7.34 -21.96
CA LEU A 84 -3.45 -8.27 -23.08
C LEU A 84 -4.03 -7.69 -24.36
N THR A 85 -5.11 -6.92 -24.27
CA THR A 85 -5.72 -6.24 -25.42
C THR A 85 -4.76 -5.20 -25.96
N GLN A 86 -4.26 -4.33 -25.08
CA GLN A 86 -3.34 -3.26 -25.45
C GLN A 86 -2.02 -3.80 -26.04
N LEU A 87 -1.45 -4.86 -25.46
CA LEU A 87 -0.25 -5.50 -26.00
C LEU A 87 -0.45 -6.03 -27.43
N LYS A 88 -1.65 -6.50 -27.76
CA LYS A 88 -1.98 -7.03 -29.10
C LYS A 88 -2.28 -5.93 -30.11
N SER A 89 -2.92 -4.84 -29.67
CA SER A 89 -3.37 -3.74 -30.53
C SER A 89 -2.40 -2.56 -30.61
N MET A 90 -1.27 -2.60 -29.89
CA MET A 90 -0.35 -1.46 -29.81
C MET A 90 0.38 -1.18 -31.13
N ASP A 91 0.21 0.04 -31.63
CA ASP A 91 1.00 0.57 -32.75
C ASP A 91 2.48 0.74 -32.38
N ASP A 92 3.35 0.60 -33.39
CA ASP A 92 4.80 0.80 -33.25
C ASP A 92 5.18 2.19 -32.71
N ALA A 93 4.40 3.22 -33.04
CA ALA A 93 4.60 4.58 -32.56
C ALA A 93 4.35 4.69 -31.04
N THR A 94 3.22 4.15 -30.57
CA THR A 94 2.84 4.10 -29.16
C THR A 94 3.82 3.25 -28.35
N ARG A 95 4.29 2.15 -28.92
CA ARG A 95 5.34 1.33 -28.30
C ARG A 95 6.64 2.09 -28.13
N LYS A 96 7.06 2.87 -29.15
CA LYS A 96 8.27 3.69 -29.07
C LYS A 96 8.15 4.80 -28.03
N SER A 97 7.01 5.49 -27.94
CA SER A 97 6.79 6.53 -26.94
C SER A 97 6.79 5.97 -25.52
N TYR A 98 6.16 4.81 -25.31
CA TYR A 98 6.23 4.09 -24.03
C TYR A 98 7.67 3.71 -23.65
N LEU A 99 8.45 3.14 -24.57
CA LEU A 99 9.87 2.83 -24.29
C LEU A 99 10.71 4.09 -23.98
N GLN A 100 10.37 5.23 -24.58
CA GLN A 100 11.01 6.51 -24.28
C GLN A 100 10.62 7.03 -22.88
N SER A 101 9.36 6.88 -22.46
CA SER A 101 8.93 7.28 -21.11
C SER A 101 9.66 6.46 -20.03
N ILE A 102 9.79 5.15 -20.22
CA ILE A 102 10.57 4.27 -19.32
C ILE A 102 12.05 4.68 -19.27
N LYS A 103 12.67 4.98 -20.42
CA LYS A 103 14.06 5.47 -20.46
C LYS A 103 14.23 6.79 -19.69
N THR A 104 13.24 7.68 -19.80
CA THR A 104 13.25 8.98 -19.11
C THR A 104 13.12 8.80 -17.60
N GLN A 105 12.23 7.91 -17.14
CA GLN A 105 12.11 7.53 -15.73
C GLN A 105 13.42 6.94 -15.20
N ARG A 106 14.07 6.05 -15.96
CA ARG A 106 15.38 5.47 -15.60
C ARG A 106 16.47 6.51 -15.39
N ARG A 107 16.56 7.50 -16.28
CA ARG A 107 17.49 8.63 -16.13
C ARG A 107 17.17 9.47 -14.90
N THR A 108 15.89 9.77 -14.69
CA THR A 108 15.44 10.57 -13.54
C THR A 108 15.80 9.88 -12.23
N ALA A 109 15.54 8.58 -12.10
CA ALA A 109 15.93 7.85 -10.90
C ALA A 109 17.44 7.80 -10.70
N GLN A 110 18.23 7.65 -11.77
CA GLN A 110 19.70 7.70 -11.65
C GLN A 110 20.17 9.04 -11.07
N LEU A 111 19.56 10.16 -11.48
CA LEU A 111 19.85 11.47 -10.92
C LEU A 111 19.50 11.52 -9.42
N VAL A 112 18.33 11.03 -9.04
CA VAL A 112 17.90 10.97 -7.64
C VAL A 112 18.83 10.08 -6.79
N PHE A 113 19.23 8.91 -7.31
CA PHE A 113 20.19 8.03 -6.63
C PHE A 113 21.56 8.69 -6.45
N ASN A 114 22.05 9.35 -7.50
CA ASN A 114 23.32 10.09 -7.44
C ASN A 114 23.25 11.22 -6.41
N GLU A 115 22.14 11.94 -6.35
CA GLU A 115 21.90 13.01 -5.38
C GLU A 115 21.84 12.45 -3.95
N ALA A 116 21.06 11.39 -3.71
CA ALA A 116 20.98 10.74 -2.40
C ALA A 116 22.35 10.22 -1.92
N LYS A 117 23.13 9.62 -2.82
CA LYS A 117 24.50 9.17 -2.54
C LYS A 117 25.41 10.34 -2.19
N ALA A 118 25.35 11.44 -2.95
CA ALA A 118 26.12 12.65 -2.66
C ALA A 118 25.75 13.26 -1.31
N GLN A 119 24.45 13.33 -0.98
CA GLN A 119 23.97 13.82 0.31
C GLN A 119 24.43 12.93 1.48
N SER A 120 24.39 11.60 1.32
CA SER A 120 24.89 10.67 2.34
C SER A 120 26.39 10.84 2.58
N MET A 121 27.18 10.92 1.51
CA MET A 121 28.63 11.16 1.59
C MET A 121 28.97 12.50 2.24
N ALA A 122 28.20 13.56 1.95
CA ALA A 122 28.36 14.86 2.59
C ALA A 122 28.09 14.79 4.12
N LYS A 123 26.99 14.12 4.53
CA LYS A 123 26.68 13.91 5.96
C LYS A 123 27.77 13.12 6.68
N HIS A 124 28.36 12.11 6.05
CA HIS A 124 29.48 11.35 6.62
C HIS A 124 30.77 12.18 6.73
N LYS A 125 31.02 13.10 5.79
CA LYS A 125 32.18 14.01 5.81
C LYS A 125 32.05 15.06 6.93
N ASP A 126 30.85 15.58 7.20
CA ASP A 126 30.64 16.53 8.29
C ASP A 126 30.72 15.88 9.68
N LYS A 127 30.31 14.62 9.82
CA LYS A 127 30.52 13.84 11.07
C LYS A 127 31.98 13.50 11.35
N ARG A 128 32.84 13.49 10.32
CA ARG A 128 34.28 13.21 10.42
C ARG A 128 35.16 14.45 10.62
N LYS A 129 34.60 15.66 10.75
CA LYS A 129 35.40 16.84 11.15
C LYS A 129 35.90 16.64 12.59
N PRO A 130 37.22 16.79 12.85
CA PRO A 130 37.78 16.56 14.17
C PRO A 130 37.19 17.56 15.18
N LYS A 131 36.70 17.05 16.31
CA LYS A 131 36.45 17.87 17.51
C LYS A 131 37.75 18.60 17.84
N GLN A 132 37.70 19.93 17.95
CA GLN A 132 38.84 20.73 18.40
C GLN A 132 39.36 20.20 19.75
N PRO A 133 40.69 20.16 19.96
CA PRO A 133 41.25 19.77 21.25
C PRO A 133 40.84 20.81 22.30
N GLN A 134 40.11 20.37 23.33
CA GLN A 134 39.82 21.22 24.50
C GLN A 134 41.10 21.40 25.34
N PRO A 135 41.36 22.59 25.90
CA PRO A 135 42.49 22.81 26.81
C PRO A 135 42.28 22.06 28.14
N PRO A 136 43.37 21.72 28.86
CA PRO A 136 43.31 20.83 30.01
C PRO A 136 42.65 21.54 31.20
N VAL A 137 41.55 20.97 31.71
CA VAL A 137 40.94 21.40 32.98
C VAL A 137 41.51 20.53 34.09
N VAL A 138 42.04 21.21 35.11
CA VAL A 138 42.66 20.66 36.32
C VAL A 138 41.61 19.96 37.18
N VAL A 139 41.94 18.75 37.64
CA VAL A 139 41.15 17.90 38.56
C VAL A 139 41.33 18.42 40.00
N PRO A 140 40.28 18.36 40.84
CA PRO A 140 40.48 17.62 42.10
C PRO A 140 39.39 16.57 42.39
N THR A 141 39.92 15.40 42.75
CA THR A 141 39.45 14.22 43.47
C THR A 141 38.21 14.37 44.37
N GLU A 142 37.22 13.48 44.23
CA GLU A 142 36.86 12.43 45.21
C GLU A 142 35.70 11.53 44.71
N LEU A 143 35.82 10.23 45.00
CA LEU A 143 34.89 9.10 44.78
C LEU A 143 34.65 8.47 46.18
N PRO A 144 33.52 7.77 46.48
CA PRO A 144 33.23 6.47 45.85
C PRO A 144 31.75 6.08 45.61
N LEU A 145 31.61 5.01 44.80
CA LEU A 145 30.44 4.28 44.27
C LEU A 145 29.56 3.55 45.34
N PRO A 146 28.40 2.94 44.96
CA PRO A 146 28.35 1.56 44.38
C PRO A 146 27.45 1.43 43.12
N ALA A 147 27.86 0.66 42.08
CA ALA A 147 27.42 -0.71 41.67
C ALA A 147 25.90 -0.85 41.36
N SER A 148 25.36 -1.48 40.30
CA SER A 148 25.73 -2.38 39.18
C SER A 148 24.59 -2.22 38.13
N SER A 149 24.56 -2.68 36.87
CA SER A 149 25.06 -3.89 36.19
C SER A 149 24.92 -3.67 34.68
N ALA A 150 25.76 -4.38 33.91
CA ALA A 150 25.81 -4.36 32.45
C ALA A 150 24.76 -5.29 31.83
N ASP A 151 24.33 -4.98 30.60
CA ASP A 151 24.42 -5.93 29.49
C ASP A 151 24.41 -5.18 28.14
N ASP A 152 25.41 -5.54 27.34
CA ASP A 152 25.81 -5.00 26.04
C ASP A 152 25.49 -6.05 24.98
N VAL A 153 24.76 -5.67 23.93
CA VAL A 153 24.76 -6.39 22.65
C VAL A 153 24.68 -5.39 21.49
N THR A 154 25.83 -4.78 21.22
CA THR A 154 26.44 -4.56 19.90
C THR A 154 25.52 -4.46 18.65
N ALA A 155 25.51 -3.25 18.09
CA ALA A 155 25.07 -2.96 16.73
C ALA A 155 26.10 -3.47 15.71
N ALA A 156 25.69 -4.41 14.85
CA ALA A 156 26.47 -4.88 13.72
C ALA A 156 26.45 -3.84 12.58
N VAL A 157 27.65 -3.48 12.13
CA VAL A 157 27.94 -2.66 10.96
C VAL A 157 28.10 -3.62 9.79
N ASP A 158 27.11 -3.71 8.90
CA ASP A 158 27.23 -4.49 7.67
C ASP A 158 27.98 -3.67 6.60
N GLN A 159 29.15 -4.19 6.23
CA GLN A 159 29.93 -3.77 5.07
C GLN A 159 29.34 -4.44 3.82
N GLU A 160 29.12 -3.64 2.79
CA GLU A 160 28.78 -4.08 1.44
C GLU A 160 29.94 -4.88 0.85
N GLU A 161 29.73 -6.17 0.53
CA GLU A 161 30.49 -6.86 -0.50
C GLU A 161 29.66 -6.91 -1.80
N GLU A 162 30.23 -6.32 -2.86
CA GLU A 162 29.82 -6.54 -4.24
C GLU A 162 30.00 -8.02 -4.61
N GLY A 163 28.90 -8.72 -4.86
CA GLY A 163 28.91 -10.08 -5.40
C GLY A 163 27.72 -10.26 -6.32
N GLY A 164 27.96 -10.19 -7.64
CA GLY A 164 26.92 -10.36 -8.66
C GLY A 164 26.31 -11.76 -8.66
N ALA A 165 24.99 -11.81 -8.81
CA ALA A 165 24.26 -13.03 -9.16
C ALA A 165 23.03 -12.70 -10.02
N GLU A 166 23.27 -12.23 -11.24
CA GLU A 166 22.33 -12.39 -12.36
C GLU A 166 22.82 -13.58 -13.18
N SER A 167 22.23 -14.76 -12.95
CA SER A 167 22.18 -15.85 -13.95
C SER A 167 21.31 -16.98 -13.41
N LEU A 168 19.98 -16.81 -13.50
CA LEU A 168 19.05 -17.92 -13.26
C LEU A 168 18.00 -18.10 -14.36
N LEU A 169 18.21 -17.55 -15.55
CA LEU A 169 17.37 -17.83 -16.72
C LEU A 169 18.18 -17.64 -18.01
N GLU A 170 18.96 -18.64 -18.42
CA GLU A 170 19.12 -18.97 -19.84
C GLU A 170 19.90 -20.28 -20.02
N SER A 171 19.15 -21.33 -20.36
CA SER A 171 19.66 -22.55 -20.94
C SER A 171 19.68 -22.40 -22.47
N SER A 172 20.85 -22.56 -23.10
CA SER A 172 21.08 -23.48 -24.22
C SER A 172 22.27 -23.10 -25.12
N SER A 173 23.05 -24.15 -25.40
CA SER A 173 23.75 -24.45 -26.65
C SER A 173 25.03 -23.70 -27.07
N SER A 174 26.06 -24.56 -27.23
CA SER A 174 27.11 -24.57 -28.27
C SER A 174 28.24 -23.53 -28.21
N LYS A 175 29.43 -24.02 -27.82
CA LYS A 175 30.73 -23.43 -28.18
C LYS A 175 30.93 -23.44 -29.70
N PRO A 176 31.57 -22.41 -30.25
CA PRO A 176 32.54 -22.64 -31.31
C PRO A 176 33.92 -22.02 -31.05
N VAL A 177 34.90 -22.82 -31.47
CA VAL A 177 36.27 -22.60 -31.92
C VAL A 177 36.73 -21.15 -32.12
N LYS A 178 37.94 -20.86 -31.60
CA LYS A 178 38.72 -19.64 -31.86
C LYS A 178 39.32 -19.67 -33.27
N THR A 179 39.12 -18.61 -34.05
CA THR A 179 39.96 -18.26 -35.20
C THR A 179 40.40 -16.80 -35.08
N ASP A 180 41.71 -16.60 -35.14
CA ASP A 180 42.37 -15.31 -35.12
C ASP A 180 42.02 -14.49 -36.38
N SER A 181 41.55 -13.26 -36.20
CA SER A 181 41.76 -12.21 -37.19
C SER A 181 41.82 -10.84 -36.52
N SER A 182 42.91 -10.14 -36.79
CA SER A 182 43.26 -8.82 -36.28
C SER A 182 42.41 -7.72 -36.93
N THR A 183 41.55 -7.07 -36.15
CA THR A 183 40.99 -5.75 -36.48
C THR A 183 41.07 -4.87 -35.23
N PRO A 184 41.56 -3.62 -35.30
CA PRO A 184 41.70 -2.76 -34.13
C PRO A 184 40.33 -2.46 -33.51
N PRO A 185 40.18 -2.53 -32.17
CA PRO A 185 38.90 -2.37 -31.52
C PRO A 185 38.43 -0.92 -31.61
N GLN A 186 37.39 -0.66 -32.40
CA GLN A 186 36.54 0.49 -32.16
C GLN A 186 35.98 0.35 -30.75
N LYS A 187 36.25 1.32 -29.86
CA LYS A 187 35.64 1.36 -28.52
C LYS A 187 34.13 1.27 -28.72
N PRO A 188 33.46 0.21 -28.25
CA PRO A 188 32.01 0.15 -28.33
C PRO A 188 31.47 1.36 -27.56
N LEU A 189 30.51 2.06 -28.16
CA LEU A 189 29.75 3.12 -27.51
C LEU A 189 29.31 2.57 -26.14
N VAL A 190 29.83 3.13 -25.05
CA VAL A 190 29.53 2.65 -23.70
C VAL A 190 28.02 2.73 -23.55
N LYS A 191 27.34 1.58 -23.60
CA LYS A 191 25.91 1.50 -23.35
C LYS A 191 25.73 1.97 -21.92
N GLU A 192 25.20 3.18 -21.76
CA GLU A 192 24.91 3.79 -20.48
C GLU A 192 24.11 2.80 -19.64
N LYS A 193 24.73 2.27 -18.56
CA LYS A 193 24.13 1.24 -17.71
C LYS A 193 23.15 1.92 -16.77
N LEU A 194 21.97 2.22 -17.29
CA LEU A 194 20.86 2.80 -16.53
C LEU A 194 20.34 1.78 -15.50
N PRO A 195 19.81 2.25 -14.35
CA PRO A 195 19.26 1.36 -13.33
C PRO A 195 18.00 0.67 -13.87
N ALA A 196 17.80 -0.58 -13.44
CA ALA A 196 16.55 -1.28 -13.69
C ALA A 196 15.44 -0.62 -12.86
N ILE A 197 14.36 -0.23 -13.51
CA ILE A 197 13.16 0.30 -12.87
C ILE A 197 11.99 -0.52 -13.37
N THR A 198 11.19 -0.98 -12.42
CA THR A 198 9.86 -1.51 -12.64
C THR A 198 8.88 -0.40 -12.25
N PRO A 199 8.16 0.22 -13.21
CA PRO A 199 7.11 1.17 -12.88
C PRO A 199 6.10 0.53 -11.94
N THR A 200 5.58 1.30 -10.99
CA THR A 200 4.50 0.84 -10.11
C THR A 200 3.17 0.75 -10.85
N THR A 201 2.97 1.58 -11.88
CA THR A 201 1.72 1.65 -12.66
C THR A 201 1.96 1.45 -14.15
N SER A 202 0.93 0.94 -14.84
CA SER A 202 0.94 0.73 -16.29
C SER A 202 0.23 1.86 -17.05
N ASN A 203 -0.06 2.99 -16.39
CA ASN A 203 -0.82 4.12 -16.96
C ASN A 203 -0.16 4.72 -18.21
N ALA A 204 1.16 4.61 -18.34
CA ALA A 204 1.87 5.08 -19.54
C ALA A 204 1.61 4.20 -20.77
N MET A 205 1.10 2.98 -20.57
CA MET A 205 0.82 2.01 -21.63
C MET A 205 -0.67 1.90 -21.95
N ILE A 206 -1.53 2.03 -20.95
CA ILE A 206 -2.97 1.77 -21.05
C ILE A 206 -3.69 3.11 -21.01
N SER A 207 -4.62 3.31 -21.94
CA SER A 207 -5.53 4.46 -21.86
C SER A 207 -6.44 4.32 -20.64
N ASN A 208 -6.71 5.41 -19.93
CA ASN A 208 -7.71 5.44 -18.86
C ASN A 208 -9.10 5.13 -19.47
N GLY A 209 -9.43 3.83 -19.52
CA GLY A 209 -10.70 3.33 -20.03
C GLY A 209 -11.67 3.15 -18.88
N ILE A 210 -12.92 3.53 -19.07
CA ILE A 210 -14.01 3.35 -18.11
C ILE A 210 -14.52 1.89 -18.23
N SER A 211 -13.64 0.93 -17.96
CA SER A 211 -14.15 -0.40 -17.63
C SER A 211 -14.72 -0.31 -16.22
N ASN A 212 -15.91 -0.85 -16.02
CA ASN A 212 -16.54 -1.03 -14.71
C ASN A 212 -17.16 -2.42 -14.72
N PRO A 213 -16.35 -3.49 -14.58
CA PRO A 213 -16.89 -4.82 -14.43
C PRO A 213 -17.77 -4.85 -13.20
N ASP A 214 -18.80 -5.70 -13.23
CA ASP A 214 -19.73 -5.83 -12.13
C ASP A 214 -18.95 -6.13 -10.83
N VAL A 215 -19.23 -5.33 -9.81
CA VAL A 215 -18.68 -5.47 -8.47
C VAL A 215 -19.70 -6.23 -7.66
N GLU A 216 -19.27 -7.32 -7.04
CA GLU A 216 -20.17 -8.12 -6.23
C GLU A 216 -20.83 -7.24 -5.16
N ASN A 217 -22.17 -7.23 -5.17
CA ASN A 217 -22.96 -6.52 -4.18
C ASN A 217 -22.87 -7.26 -2.85
N HIS A 218 -21.94 -6.83 -2.00
CA HIS A 218 -21.79 -7.42 -0.68
C HIS A 218 -22.87 -6.90 0.27
N THR A 219 -23.47 -7.80 1.07
CA THR A 219 -24.54 -7.48 2.04
C THR A 219 -24.10 -6.43 3.06
N ALA A 220 -22.79 -6.30 3.29
CA ALA A 220 -22.22 -5.38 4.27
C ALA A 220 -22.00 -3.94 3.76
N LEU A 221 -22.13 -3.72 2.45
CA LEU A 221 -21.91 -2.40 1.84
C LEU A 221 -22.78 -1.27 2.41
N PRO A 222 -24.09 -1.46 2.70
CA PRO A 222 -24.91 -0.38 3.22
C PRO A 222 -24.40 0.12 4.58
N LEU A 223 -24.10 -0.80 5.50
CA LEU A 223 -23.58 -0.44 6.82
C LEU A 223 -22.21 0.21 6.72
N TYR A 224 -21.35 -0.31 5.83
CA TYR A 224 -20.05 0.28 5.55
C TYR A 224 -20.17 1.74 5.09
N SER A 225 -21.01 1.99 4.09
CA SER A 225 -21.23 3.32 3.52
C SER A 225 -21.83 4.28 4.55
N TYR A 226 -22.83 3.82 5.32
CA TYR A 226 -23.46 4.61 6.38
C TYR A 226 -22.48 5.09 7.46
N LEU A 227 -21.53 4.22 7.86
CA LEU A 227 -20.50 4.54 8.84
C LEU A 227 -19.43 5.47 8.24
N ASN A 228 -19.00 5.21 7.01
CA ASN A 228 -18.02 6.05 6.31
C ASN A 228 -18.55 7.48 6.10
N GLU A 229 -19.80 7.65 5.68
CA GLU A 229 -20.45 8.96 5.50
C GLU A 229 -20.53 9.78 6.81
N ARG A 230 -20.53 9.11 7.96
CA ARG A 230 -20.49 9.73 9.28
C ARG A 230 -19.08 10.03 9.78
N GLY A 231 -18.06 9.81 8.95
CA GLY A 231 -16.66 10.08 9.27
C GLY A 231 -15.98 9.00 10.10
N TYR A 232 -16.59 7.81 10.24
CA TYR A 232 -15.92 6.68 10.87
C TYR A 232 -14.91 6.05 9.92
N PHE A 233 -13.79 5.61 10.49
CA PHE A 233 -12.79 4.81 9.78
C PHE A 233 -13.05 3.34 10.04
N ILE A 234 -12.85 2.51 9.03
CA ILE A 234 -13.23 1.11 9.07
C ILE A 234 -12.03 0.26 8.66
N THR A 235 -11.77 -0.80 9.42
CA THR A 235 -10.81 -1.85 9.09
C THR A 235 -11.47 -3.22 9.23
N PRO A 236 -10.87 -4.32 8.74
CA PRO A 236 -11.40 -5.66 8.93
C PRO A 236 -11.64 -6.01 10.40
N GLY A 237 -12.77 -6.65 10.66
CA GLY A 237 -13.14 -7.13 11.98
C GLY A 237 -12.68 -8.57 12.28
N LEU A 238 -12.18 -9.31 11.29
CA LEU A 238 -11.92 -10.75 11.37
C LEU A 238 -11.13 -11.17 12.62
N ARG A 239 -10.09 -10.38 12.99
CA ARG A 239 -9.26 -10.64 14.18
C ARG A 239 -10.06 -10.67 15.49
N PHE A 240 -11.18 -9.96 15.54
CA PHE A 240 -12.04 -9.81 16.71
C PHE A 240 -13.42 -10.46 16.52
N GLY A 241 -13.59 -11.25 15.45
CA GLY A 241 -14.81 -12.01 15.17
C GLY A 241 -16.02 -11.16 14.79
N GLY A 242 -15.80 -10.05 14.08
CA GLY A 242 -16.88 -9.31 13.41
C GLY A 242 -16.51 -8.97 11.97
N ASP A 243 -17.44 -8.36 11.23
CA ASP A 243 -17.19 -7.94 9.85
C ASP A 243 -16.18 -6.79 9.83
N PHE A 244 -16.39 -5.81 10.71
CA PHE A 244 -15.63 -4.57 10.75
C PHE A 244 -15.17 -4.19 12.16
N SER A 245 -13.98 -3.57 12.24
CA SER A 245 -13.57 -2.74 13.37
C SER A 245 -13.78 -1.28 13.01
N VAL A 246 -14.54 -0.55 13.82
CA VAL A 246 -14.96 0.83 13.51
C VAL A 246 -14.31 1.80 14.48
N TYR A 247 -13.68 2.84 13.95
CA TYR A 247 -12.88 3.82 14.68
C TYR A 247 -13.51 5.21 14.51
N PRO A 248 -13.52 6.04 15.56
CA PRO A 248 -14.03 7.43 15.48
C PRO A 248 -13.12 8.37 14.67
N GLY A 249 -11.93 7.89 14.26
CA GLY A 249 -10.94 8.64 13.51
C GLY A 249 -9.84 7.70 12.99
N ASP A 250 -8.74 8.26 12.50
CA ASP A 250 -7.61 7.50 11.94
C ASP A 250 -7.18 6.34 12.88
N PRO A 251 -7.16 5.08 12.41
CA PRO A 251 -6.76 3.91 13.21
C PRO A 251 -5.34 3.99 13.80
N PHE A 252 -4.46 4.85 13.28
CA PHE A 252 -3.16 5.09 13.90
C PHE A 252 -3.23 5.98 15.15
N ARG A 253 -4.33 6.71 15.34
CA ARG A 253 -4.53 7.64 16.46
C ARG A 253 -5.59 7.16 17.45
N TYR A 254 -6.57 6.40 16.97
CA TYR A 254 -7.71 5.96 17.75
C TYR A 254 -7.76 4.44 17.87
N HIS A 255 -8.30 3.95 18.98
CA HIS A 255 -8.72 2.56 19.08
C HIS A 255 -10.12 2.39 18.48
N ALA A 256 -10.42 1.19 17.96
CA ALA A 256 -11.77 0.89 17.51
C ALA A 256 -12.73 0.97 18.70
N HIS A 257 -13.85 1.65 18.52
CA HIS A 257 -14.93 1.74 19.51
C HIS A 257 -15.96 0.65 19.31
N TYR A 258 -16.19 0.25 18.06
CA TYR A 258 -17.20 -0.72 17.71
C TYR A 258 -16.61 -1.93 16.99
N MET A 259 -17.17 -3.09 17.28
CA MET A 259 -17.13 -4.26 16.41
C MET A 259 -18.46 -4.33 15.68
N ALA A 260 -18.46 -4.15 14.36
CA ALA A 260 -19.67 -4.03 13.59
C ALA A 260 -19.93 -5.26 12.70
N ASN A 261 -21.17 -5.74 12.71
CA ASN A 261 -21.66 -6.76 11.78
C ASN A 261 -22.86 -6.23 10.99
N SER A 262 -22.94 -6.61 9.72
CA SER A 262 -24.07 -6.29 8.87
C SER A 262 -25.06 -7.44 8.81
N TYR A 263 -26.35 -7.12 8.93
CA TYR A 263 -27.44 -8.07 8.83
C TYR A 263 -28.47 -7.59 7.81
N GLY A 264 -29.17 -8.53 7.19
CA GLY A 264 -30.36 -8.23 6.40
C GLY A 264 -31.48 -7.64 7.26
N TRP A 265 -32.34 -6.80 6.67
CA TRP A 265 -33.39 -6.10 7.42
C TRP A 265 -34.33 -7.02 8.20
N ASP A 266 -34.78 -8.10 7.57
CA ASP A 266 -35.65 -9.12 8.16
C ASP A 266 -34.88 -10.42 8.48
N GLU A 267 -33.54 -10.33 8.55
CA GLU A 267 -32.71 -11.48 8.88
C GLU A 267 -32.95 -11.89 10.33
N LYS A 268 -33.25 -13.18 10.53
CA LYS A 268 -33.39 -13.74 11.89
C LYS A 268 -32.00 -13.94 12.48
N ILE A 269 -31.63 -13.09 13.43
CA ILE A 269 -30.37 -13.21 14.17
C ILE A 269 -30.54 -14.23 15.30
N PRO A 270 -29.79 -15.34 15.32
CA PRO A 270 -29.80 -16.27 16.44
C PRO A 270 -29.41 -15.58 17.75
N MET A 271 -30.13 -15.87 18.84
CA MET A 271 -29.81 -15.28 20.16
C MET A 271 -28.37 -15.59 20.61
N LEU A 272 -27.85 -16.76 20.27
CA LEU A 272 -26.47 -17.12 20.56
C LEU A 272 -25.47 -16.22 19.82
N ASP A 273 -25.77 -15.81 18.59
CA ASP A 273 -24.89 -14.93 17.81
C ASP A 273 -24.82 -13.52 18.38
N LEU A 274 -25.93 -13.03 18.95
CA LEU A 274 -25.94 -11.77 19.69
C LEU A 274 -25.10 -11.87 20.97
N VAL A 275 -25.24 -12.96 21.73
CA VAL A 275 -24.47 -13.19 22.96
C VAL A 275 -22.98 -13.34 22.66
N THR A 276 -22.61 -14.11 21.63
CA THR A 276 -21.21 -14.31 21.24
C THR A 276 -20.59 -13.03 20.72
N SER A 277 -21.26 -12.29 19.83
CA SER A 277 -20.75 -11.03 19.30
C SER A 277 -20.60 -9.97 20.39
N GLY A 278 -21.58 -9.86 21.29
CA GLY A 278 -21.51 -8.99 22.46
C GLY A 278 -20.36 -9.37 23.40
N ARG A 279 -20.11 -10.67 23.61
CA ARG A 279 -18.99 -11.18 24.42
C ARG A 279 -17.64 -10.86 23.77
N LEU A 280 -17.51 -11.06 22.46
CA LEU A 280 -16.28 -10.79 21.70
C LEU A 280 -15.91 -9.31 21.74
N GLY A 281 -16.87 -8.41 21.49
CA GLY A 281 -16.66 -6.97 21.59
C GLY A 281 -16.25 -6.55 23.01
N THR A 282 -17.02 -6.99 24.01
CA THR A 282 -16.78 -6.63 25.42
C THR A 282 -15.41 -7.07 25.92
N ALA A 283 -14.94 -8.26 25.52
CA ALA A 283 -13.62 -8.77 25.90
C ALA A 283 -12.47 -7.85 25.47
N VAL A 284 -12.67 -7.05 24.41
CA VAL A 284 -11.70 -6.07 23.92
C VAL A 284 -12.13 -4.62 24.15
N LYS A 285 -13.07 -4.39 25.08
CA LYS A 285 -13.61 -3.06 25.44
C LYS A 285 -14.21 -2.29 24.24
N LYS A 286 -14.90 -3.02 23.35
CA LYS A 286 -15.63 -2.47 22.20
C LYS A 286 -17.10 -2.80 22.34
N SER A 287 -17.97 -1.88 21.93
CA SER A 287 -19.40 -2.16 21.88
C SER A 287 -19.74 -2.91 20.60
N PHE A 288 -20.69 -3.85 20.68
CA PHE A 288 -21.13 -4.58 19.49
C PHE A 288 -22.13 -3.72 18.72
N LEU A 289 -21.82 -3.42 17.47
CA LEU A 289 -22.66 -2.66 16.56
C LEU A 289 -23.27 -3.61 15.54
N MET A 290 -24.56 -3.51 15.33
CA MET A 290 -25.24 -4.24 14.26
C MET A 290 -26.05 -3.26 13.43
N GLY A 291 -26.16 -3.50 12.13
CA GLY A 291 -27.00 -2.66 11.27
C GLY A 291 -27.49 -3.37 10.04
N GLY A 292 -28.56 -2.82 9.47
CA GLY A 292 -29.20 -3.35 8.28
C GLY A 292 -29.98 -2.25 7.56
N GLN A 293 -30.03 -2.35 6.23
CA GLN A 293 -30.76 -1.41 5.38
C GLN A 293 -32.12 -1.98 5.01
N LYS A 294 -33.18 -1.17 5.15
CA LYS A 294 -34.51 -1.57 4.71
C LYS A 294 -34.52 -1.77 3.18
N PRO A 295 -35.01 -2.92 2.67
CA PRO A 295 -35.05 -3.17 1.24
C PRO A 295 -35.94 -2.14 0.54
N ALA A 296 -35.58 -1.80 -0.70
CA ALA A 296 -36.43 -1.01 -1.57
C ALA A 296 -37.75 -1.77 -1.81
N THR A 297 -38.87 -1.06 -1.78
CA THR A 297 -40.17 -1.62 -2.20
C THR A 297 -40.49 -1.08 -3.58
N GLU A 298 -41.37 -1.73 -4.35
CA GLU A 298 -41.67 -1.35 -5.75
C GLU A 298 -42.03 0.15 -5.96
N ASN A 299 -42.41 0.86 -4.89
CA ASN A 299 -42.78 2.27 -4.89
C ASN A 299 -41.85 3.19 -4.06
N SER A 300 -40.69 2.73 -3.58
CA SER A 300 -39.74 3.56 -2.81
C SER A 300 -38.30 3.08 -2.92
N GLU A 301 -37.38 4.03 -3.03
CA GLU A 301 -35.93 3.78 -2.99
C GLU A 301 -35.51 2.99 -1.74
N ALA A 302 -34.31 2.40 -1.77
CA ALA A 302 -33.73 1.68 -0.64
C ALA A 302 -33.87 2.50 0.64
N GLY A 303 -34.48 1.91 1.67
CA GLY A 303 -34.93 2.65 2.84
C GLY A 303 -33.81 3.03 3.79
N GLU A 304 -34.20 3.69 4.88
CA GLU A 304 -33.33 4.08 5.99
C GLU A 304 -32.48 2.90 6.49
N LEU A 305 -31.18 3.13 6.68
CA LEU A 305 -30.32 2.21 7.41
C LEU A 305 -30.45 2.46 8.91
N ARG A 306 -30.61 1.38 9.67
CA ARG A 306 -30.62 1.43 11.14
C ARG A 306 -29.41 0.71 11.69
N ALA A 307 -28.79 1.33 12.67
CA ALA A 307 -27.70 0.75 13.44
C ALA A 307 -28.07 0.74 14.92
N PHE A 308 -27.77 -0.36 15.60
CA PHE A 308 -27.99 -0.56 17.02
C PHE A 308 -26.67 -0.91 17.68
N CYS A 309 -26.48 -0.43 18.91
CA CYS A 309 -25.33 -0.76 19.74
C CYS A 309 -25.82 -1.61 20.91
N ILE A 310 -25.14 -2.73 21.14
CA ILE A 310 -25.43 -3.67 22.23
C ILE A 310 -24.26 -3.65 23.20
N GLU A 311 -24.60 -3.45 24.47
CA GLU A 311 -23.66 -3.44 25.59
C GLU A 311 -24.20 -4.32 26.71
N TRP A 312 -23.31 -4.94 27.47
CA TRP A 312 -23.70 -5.74 28.62
C TRP A 312 -24.15 -4.82 29.76
N ALA A 313 -25.44 -4.90 30.11
CA ALA A 313 -25.97 -4.22 31.28
C ALA A 313 -25.50 -4.94 32.56
N GLY A 314 -24.49 -4.38 33.23
CA GLY A 314 -24.01 -4.88 34.54
C GLY A 314 -22.50 -5.09 34.70
N MET A 315 -21.67 -4.39 33.91
CA MET A 315 -20.26 -4.18 34.27
C MET A 315 -20.08 -2.97 35.17
#